data_AF-A0A1C5VHH4-F1
#
_entry.id   AF-A0A1C5VHH4-F1
#
_cell.length_a   1.000
_cell.length_b   1.000
_cell.length_c   1.000
_cell.angle_alpha   90.00
_cell.angle_beta   90.00
_cell.angle_gamma   90.00
#
_symmetry.space_group_name_H-M   'P 1'
#
loop_
_entity.id
_entity.type
_entity.pdbx_description
1 polymer ?
#
loop_
_entity_poly.entity_id
_entity_poly.type
_entity_poly.pdbx_seq_one_letter_code
_entity_poly.pdbx_strand_id
1 'polypeptide(L)'
;MSQEKVERYKQEKANRKKIMKKQRMMRVVRKTVLSLAALALVAWIGYSAYDIYDSNKERTVAQINYDALNTYLSGLAETESTAE
;
A
#
# COMPACT_ATOMS: atom_id res chain seq x y z
N MET A 1 -59.81 2.64 15.66
CA MET A 1 -58.79 2.82 14.61
C MET A 1 -57.98 4.06 14.97
N SER A 2 -56.73 3.90 15.40
CA SER A 2 -55.91 5.01 15.91
C SER A 2 -55.33 5.84 14.75
N GLN A 3 -55.37 7.16 14.89
CA GLN A 3 -54.77 8.15 13.95
C GLN A 3 -53.30 7.79 13.63
N GLU A 4 -52.58 7.25 14.62
CA GLU A 4 -51.20 6.79 14.49
C GLU A 4 -51.00 5.75 13.37
N LYS A 5 -51.95 4.82 13.21
CA LYS A 5 -51.89 3.81 12.15
C LYS A 5 -52.08 4.43 10.77
N VAL A 6 -52.92 5.47 10.67
CA VAL A 6 -53.22 6.18 9.42
C VAL A 6 -52.06 7.07 9.01
N GLU A 7 -51.47 7.80 9.98
CA GLU A 7 -50.30 8.64 9.75
C GLU A 7 -49.08 7.83 9.36
N ARG A 8 -48.83 6.68 10.03
CA ARG A 8 -47.79 5.74 9.60
C ARG A 8 -48.01 5.27 8.17
N TYR A 9 -49.24 4.93 7.79
CA TYR A 9 -49.55 4.51 6.43
C TYR A 9 -49.26 5.62 5.40
N LYS A 10 -49.56 6.87 5.75
CA LYS A 10 -49.30 8.05 4.91
C LYS A 10 -47.79 8.32 4.80
N GLN A 11 -47.06 8.20 5.89
CA GLN A 11 -45.60 8.33 5.94
C GLN A 11 -44.88 7.23 5.16
N GLU A 12 -45.31 5.97 5.27
CA GLU A 12 -44.74 4.86 4.51
C GLU A 12 -44.98 5.02 3.00
N LYS A 13 -46.16 5.51 2.62
CA LYS A 13 -46.49 5.79 1.22
C LYS A 13 -45.67 6.96 0.67
N ALA A 14 -45.43 8.00 1.46
CA ALA A 14 -44.58 9.13 1.09
C ALA A 14 -43.08 8.77 1.00
N ASN A 15 -42.59 7.94 1.93
CA ASN A 15 -41.17 7.57 2.01
C ASN A 15 -40.78 6.36 1.16
N ARG A 16 -41.73 5.69 0.50
CA ARG A 16 -41.48 4.53 -0.36
C ARG A 16 -40.34 4.75 -1.37
N LYS A 17 -40.33 5.91 -2.04
CA LYS A 17 -39.28 6.27 -3.01
C LYS A 17 -37.92 6.47 -2.34
N LYS A 18 -37.89 7.07 -1.14
CA LYS A 18 -36.65 7.31 -0.38
C LYS A 18 -36.06 5.99 0.12
N ILE A 19 -36.89 5.09 0.66
CA ILE A 19 -36.48 3.77 1.14
C ILE A 19 -35.92 2.94 -0.01
N MET A 20 -36.62 2.90 -1.17
CA MET A 20 -36.13 2.17 -2.34
C MET A 20 -34.79 2.73 -2.87
N LYS A 21 -34.63 4.05 -2.94
CA LYS A 21 -33.34 4.67 -3.30
C LYS A 21 -32.22 4.30 -2.31
N LYS A 22 -32.51 4.34 -1.00
CA LYS A 22 -31.53 4.01 0.06
C LYS A 22 -31.07 2.55 -0.03
N GLN A 23 -31.99 1.61 -0.28
CA GLN A 23 -31.67 0.20 -0.48
C GLN A 23 -30.85 -0.06 -1.75
N ARG A 24 -31.12 0.69 -2.83
CA ARG A 24 -30.33 0.59 -4.08
C ARG A 24 -28.92 1.13 -3.86
N MET A 25 -28.79 2.26 -3.17
CA MET A 25 -27.50 2.87 -2.84
C MET A 25 -26.67 1.96 -1.92
N MET A 26 -27.25 1.38 -0.87
CA MET A 26 -26.52 0.46 0.02
C MET A 26 -25.95 -0.76 -0.72
N ARG A 27 -26.70 -1.31 -1.70
CA ARG A 27 -26.19 -2.41 -2.53
C ARG A 27 -25.04 -1.99 -3.43
N VAL A 28 -25.10 -0.79 -4.00
CA VAL A 28 -24.01 -0.25 -4.82
C VAL A 28 -22.80 0.02 -3.94
N VAL A 29 -22.93 0.78 -2.85
CA VAL A 29 -21.85 1.14 -1.93
C VAL A 29 -21.07 -0.09 -1.46
N ARG A 30 -21.75 -1.18 -1.11
CA ARG A 30 -21.07 -2.41 -0.68
C ARG A 30 -20.18 -3.00 -1.78
N LYS A 31 -20.66 -3.00 -3.03
CA LYS A 31 -19.86 -3.43 -4.20
C LYS A 31 -18.75 -2.43 -4.51
N THR A 32 -18.99 -1.12 -4.37
CA THR A 32 -17.97 -0.10 -4.61
C THR A 32 -16.84 -0.18 -3.60
N VAL A 33 -17.14 -0.38 -2.32
CA VAL A 33 -16.12 -0.52 -1.26
C VAL A 33 -15.24 -1.74 -1.52
N LEU A 34 -15.83 -2.88 -1.88
CA LEU A 34 -15.07 -4.08 -2.26
C LEU A 34 -14.20 -3.83 -3.50
N SER A 35 -14.73 -3.16 -4.52
CA SER A 35 -13.99 -2.80 -5.72
C SER A 35 -12.84 -1.83 -5.43
N LEU A 36 -13.07 -0.83 -4.57
CA LEU A 36 -12.05 0.14 -4.16
C LEU A 36 -10.93 -0.53 -3.36
N ALA A 37 -11.27 -1.42 -2.43
CA ALA A 37 -10.28 -2.19 -1.67
C ALA A 37 -9.44 -3.07 -2.60
N ALA A 38 -10.06 -3.75 -3.57
CA ALA A 38 -9.35 -4.53 -4.56
C ALA A 38 -8.41 -3.68 -5.42
N LEU A 39 -8.87 -2.53 -5.92
CA LEU A 39 -8.04 -1.60 -6.69
C LEU A 39 -6.88 -1.03 -5.85
N ALA A 40 -7.13 -0.70 -4.58
CA ALA A 40 -6.09 -0.23 -3.67
C ALA A 40 -5.02 -1.29 -3.42
N LEU A 41 -5.39 -2.56 -3.26
CA LEU A 41 -4.44 -3.67 -3.13
C LEU A 41 -3.64 -3.88 -4.41
N VAL A 42 -4.27 -3.83 -5.59
CA VAL A 42 -3.58 -3.95 -6.87
C VAL A 42 -2.61 -2.78 -7.09
N ALA A 43 -3.03 -1.55 -6.76
CA ALA A 43 -2.17 -0.37 -6.83
C ALA A 43 -0.98 -0.48 -5.85
N TRP A 44 -1.20 -1.00 -4.64
CA TRP A 44 -0.14 -1.21 -3.65
C TRP A 44 0.88 -2.27 -4.10
N ILE A 45 0.39 -3.41 -4.59
CA ILE A 45 1.25 -4.48 -5.11
C ILE A 45 2.02 -3.98 -6.34
N GLY A 46 1.36 -3.23 -7.23
CA GLY A 46 2.02 -2.62 -8.39
C GLY A 46 3.11 -1.63 -8.00
N TYR A 47 2.85 -0.78 -7.00
CA TYR A 47 3.85 0.15 -6.47
C TYR A 47 5.02 -0.58 -5.82
N SER A 48 4.78 -1.62 -5.01
CA SER A 48 5.83 -2.42 -4.39
C SER A 48 6.64 -3.23 -5.40
N ALA A 49 6.01 -3.76 -6.46
CA ALA A 49 6.74 -4.44 -7.53
C ALA A 49 7.61 -3.46 -8.33
N TYR A 50 7.14 -2.22 -8.52
CA TYR A 50 7.93 -1.16 -9.16
C TYR A 50 9.09 -0.71 -8.26
N ASP A 51 8.84 -0.55 -6.96
CA ASP A 51 9.86 -0.24 -5.94
C ASP A 51 10.90 -1.36 -5.83
N ILE A 52 10.47 -2.62 -5.91
CA ILE A 52 11.36 -3.79 -5.97
C ILE A 52 12.12 -3.83 -7.29
N TYR A 53 11.52 -3.45 -8.42
CA TYR A 53 12.21 -3.40 -9.72
C TYR A 53 13.23 -2.27 -9.78
N ASP A 54 12.91 -1.09 -9.24
CA ASP A 54 13.86 0.02 -9.13
C ASP A 54 14.97 -0.28 -8.11
N SER A 55 14.66 -1.05 -7.06
CA SER A 55 15.64 -1.59 -6.11
C SER A 55 16.46 -2.78 -6.66
N ASN A 56 15.94 -3.54 -7.64
CA ASN A 56 16.63 -4.63 -8.35
C ASN A 56 17.42 -4.14 -9.55
N LYS A 57 17.15 -2.92 -10.02
CA LYS A 57 18.03 -2.22 -10.94
C LYS A 57 19.34 -2.09 -10.19
N GLU A 58 20.32 -2.91 -10.59
CA GLU A 58 21.64 -3.05 -9.99
C GLU A 58 22.04 -1.70 -9.39
N ARG A 59 21.94 -1.57 -8.05
CA ARG A 59 22.72 -0.52 -7.41
C ARG A 59 24.11 -0.81 -7.90
N THR A 60 24.67 0.08 -8.70
CA THR A 60 26.08 0.13 -8.96
C THR A 60 26.69 0.34 -7.59
N VAL A 61 26.88 -0.75 -6.85
CA VAL A 61 27.77 -0.83 -5.70
C VAL A 61 29.03 -0.29 -6.31
N ALA A 62 29.34 0.97 -5.96
CA ALA A 62 30.61 1.55 -6.34
C ALA A 62 31.62 0.50 -5.94
N GLN A 63 32.28 -0.11 -6.92
CA GLN A 63 33.36 -1.05 -6.67
C GLN A 63 34.48 -0.18 -6.11
N ILE A 64 34.37 0.14 -4.83
CA ILE A 64 35.35 0.95 -4.11
C ILE A 64 36.56 0.03 -4.06
N ASN A 65 37.58 0.37 -4.84
CA ASN A 65 38.78 -0.41 -4.89
C ASN A 65 39.54 -0.25 -3.56
N TYR A 66 39.65 -1.34 -2.80
CA TYR A 66 40.34 -1.41 -1.51
C TYR A 66 41.83 -1.73 -1.63
N ASP A 67 42.38 -1.83 -2.85
CA ASP A 67 43.78 -2.17 -3.11
C ASP A 67 44.74 -1.26 -2.33
N ALA A 68 44.49 0.06 -2.31
CA ALA A 68 45.33 1.01 -1.59
C ALA A 68 45.36 0.76 -0.07
N LEU A 69 44.23 0.37 0.53
CA LEU A 69 44.17 0.06 1.97
C LEU A 69 44.86 -1.27 2.27
N ASN A 70 44.69 -2.27 1.40
CA ASN A 70 45.36 -3.55 1.54
C ASN A 70 46.87 -3.41 1.43
N THR A 71 47.37 -2.66 0.44
CA THR A 71 48.81 -2.40 0.28
C THR A 71 49.39 -1.67 1.49
N TYR A 72 48.68 -0.67 2.02
CA TYR A 72 49.12 0.05 3.23
C TYR A 72 49.18 -0.88 4.45
N LEU A 73 48.13 -1.66 4.69
CA LEU A 73 48.08 -2.61 5.81
C LEU A 73 49.19 -3.67 5.71
N SER A 74 49.44 -4.20 4.52
CA SER A 74 50.52 -5.16 4.28
C SER A 74 51.90 -4.54 4.52
N GLY A 75 52.14 -3.32 4.03
CA GLY A 75 53.41 -2.63 4.26
C GLY A 75 53.65 -2.31 5.74
N LEU A 76 52.60 -1.99 6.49
CA LEU A 76 52.68 -1.77 7.93
C LEU A 76 53.07 -3.05 8.68
N ALA A 77 52.39 -4.17 8.37
CA ALA A 77 52.69 -5.47 8.97
C ALA A 77 54.11 -5.96 8.63
N GLU A 78 54.57 -5.72 7.39
CA GLU A 78 55.94 -6.06 6.98
C GLU A 78 56.99 -5.23 7.73
N THR A 79 56.73 -3.93 7.91
CA THR A 79 57.61 -3.02 8.69
C THR A 79 57.68 -3.43 10.17
N GLU A 80 56.57 -3.85 10.76
CA GLU A 80 56.55 -4.37 12.14
C GLU A 80 57.32 -5.69 12.26
N SER A 81 57.21 -6.59 11.27
CA SER A 81 57.93 -7.88 11.27
C SER A 81 59.44 -7.77 11.03
N THR A 82 59.90 -6.69 10.39
CA THR A 82 61.33 -6.41 10.15
C THR A 82 61.96 -5.57 11.26
N ALA A 83 61.14 -5.04 12.18
CA ALA A 83 61.59 -4.32 13.37
C ALA A 83 61.77 -5.22 14.62
N GLU A 84 61.39 -6.50 14.54
CA GLU A 84 61.77 -7.58 15.47
C GLU A 84 63.07 -8.29 15.03
#